data_AF-A0A437DMD1-F1
#
_entry.id   AF-A0A437DMD1-F1
#
_cell.length_a   1.000
_cell.length_b   1.000
_cell.length_c   1.000
_cell.angle_alpha   90.00
_cell.angle_beta   90.00
_cell.angle_gamma   90.00
#
_symmetry.space_group_name_H-M   'P 1'
#
loop_
_entity.id
_entity.type
_entity.pdbx_description
1 polymer ?
#
loop_
_entity_poly.entity_id
_entity_poly.type
_entity_poly.pdbx_seq_one_letter_code
_entity_poly.pdbx_strand_id
1 'polypeptide(L)'
;MRSCCFKKSFSRRDSGSSKMSLRKQTPSDFLKQIIGRPVVVKLNSGVDYRGVLACLDGYMNIAIEQTEEYVNGQLKNKYGDAFLRGNNVLYISTQKRKV
;
A
#
# COMPACT_ATOMS: atom_id res chain seq x y z
N MET A 1 -25.23 2.95 -5.82
CA MET A 1 -23.77 2.75 -5.91
C MET A 1 -23.06 4.08 -5.65
N ARG A 2 -22.32 4.23 -4.54
CA ARG A 2 -21.44 5.39 -4.30
C ARG A 2 -20.07 4.85 -3.91
N SER A 3 -19.14 5.03 -4.85
CA SER A 3 -17.76 4.56 -4.86
C SER A 3 -16.92 5.20 -3.75
N CYS A 4 -15.95 4.42 -3.27
CA CYS A 4 -15.07 4.68 -2.13
C CYS A 4 -14.37 6.04 -2.09
N CYS A 5 -14.11 6.47 -0.85
CA CYS A 5 -13.22 7.53 -0.38
C CYS A 5 -13.69 8.99 -0.55
N PHE A 6 -14.65 9.37 0.30
CA PHE A 6 -14.76 10.75 0.77
C PHE A 6 -13.61 11.06 1.73
N LYS A 7 -12.94 12.17 1.51
CA LYS A 7 -11.90 12.76 2.36
C LYS A 7 -12.46 12.93 3.79
N LYS A 8 -12.15 12.01 4.69
CA LYS A 8 -12.48 12.11 6.12
C LYS A 8 -11.17 12.10 6.87
N SER A 9 -10.85 13.23 7.50
CA SER A 9 -9.75 13.37 8.44
C SER A 9 -9.78 12.20 9.42
N PHE A 10 -8.89 11.23 9.22
CA PHE A 10 -8.81 10.03 10.06
C PHE A 10 -7.99 10.40 11.28
N SER A 11 -8.69 10.88 12.31
CA SER A 11 -8.18 11.01 13.66
C SER A 11 -7.54 9.68 14.08
N ARG A 12 -6.24 9.74 14.41
CA ARG A 12 -5.50 8.67 15.09
C ARG A 12 -6.30 8.23 16.30
N ARG A 13 -6.76 6.97 16.30
CA ARG A 13 -7.20 6.27 17.50
C ARG A 13 -6.15 5.23 17.85
N ASP A 14 -5.34 5.55 18.85
CA ASP A 14 -4.60 4.58 19.65
C ASP A 14 -5.58 3.78 20.50
N SER A 15 -5.50 2.45 20.45
CA SER A 15 -5.97 1.58 21.54
C SER A 15 -5.56 0.12 21.30
N GLY A 16 -4.81 -0.46 22.24
CA GLY A 16 -4.88 -1.89 22.54
C GLY A 16 -3.57 -2.68 22.54
N SER A 17 -2.92 -2.74 23.70
CA SER A 17 -1.93 -3.77 24.05
C SER A 17 -2.60 -5.14 24.19
N SER A 18 -2.06 -6.18 23.56
CA SER A 18 -2.36 -7.57 23.93
C SER A 18 -1.34 -8.59 23.41
N LYS A 19 -0.54 -9.13 24.35
CA LYS A 19 0.05 -10.48 24.43
C LYS A 19 0.51 -11.14 23.11
N MET A 20 1.82 -11.14 22.89
CA MET A 20 2.50 -11.99 21.90
C MET A 20 2.37 -13.48 22.28
N SER A 21 1.29 -14.10 21.82
CA SER A 21 1.22 -15.56 21.65
C SER A 21 1.79 -15.89 20.28
N LEU A 22 2.51 -17.01 20.13
CA LEU A 22 2.93 -17.58 18.83
C LEU A 22 1.69 -17.95 17.99
N ARG A 23 0.96 -16.95 17.49
CA ARG A 23 -0.13 -17.12 16.56
C ARG A 23 0.48 -17.14 15.17
N LYS A 24 0.14 -18.16 14.40
CA LYS A 24 0.42 -18.24 12.96
C LYS A 24 0.01 -16.89 12.35
N GLN A 25 1.00 -16.08 11.97
CA GLN A 25 0.72 -14.77 11.38
C GLN A 25 -0.02 -15.01 10.08
N THR A 26 -1.25 -14.52 10.01
CA THR A 26 -2.01 -14.63 8.77
C THR A 26 -1.46 -13.60 7.79
N PRO A 27 -1.50 -13.86 6.48
CA PRO A 27 -1.11 -12.87 5.48
C PRO A 27 -1.82 -11.53 5.69
N SER A 28 -3.08 -11.56 6.14
CA SER A 28 -3.88 -10.39 6.50
C SER A 28 -3.29 -9.55 7.64
N ASP A 29 -2.55 -10.15 8.58
CA ASP A 29 -1.88 -9.42 9.65
C ASP A 29 -0.66 -8.67 9.11
N PHE A 30 0.08 -9.28 8.18
CA PHE A 30 1.18 -8.61 7.48
C PHE A 30 0.66 -7.41 6.67
N LEU A 31 -0.47 -7.58 5.97
CA LEU A 31 -1.11 -6.50 5.20
C LEU A 31 -1.44 -5.27 6.07
N LYS A 32 -1.90 -5.48 7.30
CA LYS A 32 -2.19 -4.39 8.23
C LYS A 32 -0.93 -3.67 8.72
N GLN A 33 0.18 -4.39 8.87
CA GLN A 33 1.44 -3.82 9.36
C GLN A 33 2.13 -2.89 8.37
N ILE A 34 1.89 -3.09 7.07
CA ILE A 34 2.51 -2.29 6.00
C ILE A 34 1.74 -1.01 5.66
N ILE A 35 0.51 -0.84 6.15
CA ILE A 35 -0.28 0.38 5.97
C ILE A 35 0.47 1.58 6.58
N GLY A 36 0.48 2.70 5.87
CA GLY A 36 1.18 3.94 6.23
C GLY A 36 2.69 3.91 5.99
N ARG A 37 3.25 2.81 5.45
CA ARG A 37 4.67 2.71 5.11
C ARG A 37 4.91 3.02 3.64
N PRO A 38 6.11 3.52 3.28
CA PRO A 38 6.50 3.65 1.89
C PRO A 38 6.67 2.25 1.28
N VAL A 39 6.09 2.04 0.11
CA VAL A 39 6.08 0.76 -0.61
C VAL A 39 6.49 0.94 -2.07
N VAL A 40 6.92 -0.15 -2.69
CA VAL A 40 7.02 -0.33 -4.13
C VAL A 40 5.99 -1.40 -4.51
N VAL A 41 5.15 -1.10 -5.48
CA VAL A 41 4.20 -2.02 -6.09
C VAL A 41 4.59 -2.22 -7.54
N LYS A 42 4.97 -3.44 -7.91
CA LYS A 42 5.23 -3.79 -9.30
C LYS A 42 3.98 -4.38 -9.92
N LEU A 43 3.60 -3.90 -11.09
CA LEU A 43 2.52 -4.48 -11.88
C LEU A 43 3.05 -5.58 -12.81
N ASN A 44 2.16 -6.46 -13.26
CA ASN A 44 2.46 -7.50 -14.26
C ASN A 44 2.97 -6.92 -15.59
N SER A 45 2.66 -5.66 -15.90
CA SER A 45 3.19 -4.94 -17.05
C SER A 45 4.67 -4.52 -16.93
N GLY A 46 5.28 -4.73 -15.75
CA GLY A 46 6.67 -4.34 -15.47
C GLY A 46 6.85 -2.93 -14.90
N VAL A 47 5.76 -2.15 -14.82
CA VAL A 47 5.74 -0.79 -14.25
C VAL A 47 5.83 -0.84 -12.73
N ASP A 48 6.67 0.01 -12.14
CA ASP A 48 6.84 0.13 -10.69
C ASP A 48 6.17 1.42 -10.19
N TYR A 49 5.27 1.28 -9.22
CA TYR A 49 4.64 2.38 -8.51
C TYR A 49 5.25 2.50 -7.12
N ARG A 50 5.69 3.70 -6.77
CA ARG A 50 6.30 4.01 -5.47
C ARG A 50 5.48 5.05 -4.75
N GLY A 51 5.24 4.87 -3.46
CA GLY A 51 4.50 5.85 -2.65
C GLY A 51 4.17 5.31 -1.27
N VAL A 52 3.30 6.02 -0.54
CA VAL A 52 2.86 5.63 0.80
C VAL A 52 1.59 4.79 0.68
N LEU A 53 1.58 3.60 1.28
CA LEU A 53 0.40 2.74 1.28
C LEU A 53 -0.71 3.34 2.15
N ALA A 54 -1.78 3.84 1.56
CA ALA A 54 -2.92 4.37 2.31
C ALA A 54 -3.87 3.24 2.75
N CYS A 55 -4.26 2.38 1.82
CA CYS A 55 -5.19 1.28 2.06
C CYS A 55 -4.85 0.06 1.21
N LEU A 56 -5.19 -1.12 1.71
CA LEU A 56 -5.06 -2.41 1.04
C LEU A 56 -6.22 -3.32 1.45
N ASP A 57 -6.75 -4.12 0.53
CA ASP A 57 -7.77 -5.14 0.80
C ASP A 57 -7.31 -6.59 0.52
N GLY A 58 -8.17 -7.57 0.80
CA GLY A 58 -7.88 -9.00 0.58
C GLY A 58 -7.84 -9.42 -0.89
N TYR A 59 -8.28 -8.57 -1.82
CA TYR A 59 -8.14 -8.76 -3.26
C TYR A 59 -6.91 -8.04 -3.82
N MET A 60 -6.07 -7.48 -2.94
CA MET A 60 -4.88 -6.71 -3.27
C MET A 60 -5.19 -5.40 -4.02
N ASN A 61 -6.39 -4.83 -3.90
CA ASN A 61 -6.63 -3.46 -4.37
C ASN A 61 -5.92 -2.48 -3.44
N ILE A 62 -5.22 -1.52 -4.03
CA ILE A 62 -4.25 -0.68 -3.31
C ILE A 62 -4.59 0.77 -3.54
N ALA A 63 -4.66 1.55 -2.47
CA ALA A 63 -4.61 3.00 -2.54
C ALA A 63 -3.22 3.45 -2.11
N ILE A 64 -2.52 4.19 -2.97
CA ILE A 64 -1.20 4.74 -2.72
C ILE A 64 -1.28 6.27 -2.80
N GLU A 65 -0.68 6.94 -1.82
CA GLU A 65 -0.50 8.39 -1.78
C GLU A 65 0.90 8.76 -2.29
N GLN A 66 1.03 9.96 -2.85
CA GLN A 66 2.29 10.50 -3.38
C GLN A 66 2.96 9.55 -4.39
N THR A 67 2.15 8.97 -5.27
CA THR A 67 2.53 7.92 -6.18
C THR A 67 3.42 8.43 -7.31
N GLU A 68 4.57 7.78 -7.48
CA GLU A 68 5.51 7.97 -8.57
C GLU A 68 5.56 6.72 -9.44
N GLU A 69 5.46 6.90 -10.74
CA GLU A 69 5.53 5.84 -11.74
C GLU A 69 6.93 5.74 -12.31
N TYR A 70 7.47 4.54 -12.27
CA TYR A 70 8.75 4.19 -12.86
C TYR A 70 8.57 3.16 -13.97
N VAL A 71 9.03 3.51 -15.17
CA VAL A 71 9.07 2.60 -16.31
C VAL A 71 10.54 2.38 -16.65
N ASN A 72 10.99 1.12 -16.67
CA ASN A 72 12.40 0.78 -16.89
C ASN A 72 13.37 1.50 -15.91
N GLY A 73 12.92 1.71 -14.67
CA GLY A 73 13.71 2.38 -13.63
C GLY A 73 13.78 3.91 -13.74
N GLN A 74 13.19 4.52 -14.77
CA GLN A 74 13.11 5.97 -14.92
C GLN A 74 11.76 6.50 -14.44
N LEU A 75 11.78 7.61 -13.69
CA LEU A 75 10.58 8.31 -13.28
C LEU A 75 9.88 8.86 -14.52
N LYS A 76 8.68 8.36 -14.78
CA LYS A 76 7.86 8.77 -15.92
C LYS A 76 6.86 9.85 -15.51
N ASN A 77 6.10 9.60 -14.45
CA ASN A 77 5.01 10.46 -14.02
C ASN A 77 4.86 10.46 -12.49
N LYS A 78 4.19 11.49 -11.97
CA LYS A 78 3.71 11.54 -10.58
C LYS A 78 2.20 11.71 -10.59
N TYR A 79 1.49 10.80 -9.93
CA TYR A 79 0.02 10.75 -9.95
C TYR A 79 -0.62 11.26 -8.65
N GLY A 80 0.17 11.46 -7.58
CA GLY A 80 -0.39 11.82 -6.27
C GLY A 80 -1.15 10.64 -5.68
N ASP A 81 -2.47 10.76 -5.53
CA ASP A 81 -3.30 9.68 -5.01
C ASP A 81 -3.71 8.75 -6.15
N ALA A 82 -3.26 7.49 -6.10
CA ALA A 82 -3.51 6.50 -7.13
C ALA A 82 -4.19 5.26 -6.55
N PHE A 83 -5.05 4.64 -7.35
CA PHE A 83 -5.71 3.38 -7.02
C PHE A 83 -5.30 2.28 -8.00
N LEU A 84 -4.67 1.23 -7.48
CA LEU A 84 -4.20 0.08 -8.26
C LEU A 84 -5.14 -1.11 -8.06
N ARG A 85 -5.50 -1.76 -9.17
CA ARG A 85 -6.35 -2.96 -9.16
C ARG A 85 -5.52 -4.20 -8.84
N GLY A 86 -5.94 -4.96 -7.83
CA GLY A 86 -5.17 -6.09 -7.30
C GLY A 86 -4.89 -7.21 -8.29
N ASN A 87 -5.77 -7.43 -9.27
CA ASN A 87 -5.57 -8.44 -10.33
C ASN A 87 -4.29 -8.22 -11.16
N ASN A 88 -3.77 -6.99 -11.22
CA ASN A 88 -2.57 -6.65 -12.00
C ASN A 88 -1.31 -6.52 -11.13
N VAL A 89 -1.42 -6.68 -9.81
CA VAL A 89 -0.30 -6.53 -8.88
C VAL A 89 0.54 -7.80 -8.92
N LEU A 90 1.83 -7.65 -9.21
CA LEU A 90 2.80 -8.74 -9.17
C LEU A 90 3.34 -8.93 -7.75
N TYR A 91 3.81 -7.85 -7.13
CA TYR A 91 4.25 -7.88 -5.73
C TYR A 91 4.14 -6.51 -5.07
N ILE A 92 4.15 -6.53 -3.74
CA ILE A 92 4.29 -5.36 -2.87
C ILE A 92 5.54 -5.54 -2.02
N SER A 93 6.40 -4.54 -1.98
CA SER A 93 7.61 -4.53 -1.15
C SER A 93 7.70 -3.24 -0.36
N THR A 94 8.06 -3.31 0.92
CA THR A 94 8.30 -2.11 1.73
C THR A 94 9.60 -1.44 1.30
N GLN A 95 9.57 -0.13 1.03
CA GLN A 95 10.80 0.63 0.82
C GLN A 95 11.51 0.83 2.16
N LYS A 96 12.71 0.26 2.27
CA LYS A 96 13.60 0.62 3.38
C LYS A 96 14.16 2.00 3.10
N ARG A 97 13.92 2.95 4.00
CA ARG A 97 14.59 4.25 3.97
C ARG A 97 16.08 3.97 4.14
N LYS A 98 16.89 4.25 3.12
CA LYS A 98 18.34 4.32 3.28
C LYS A 98 18.60 5.53 4.18
N VAL A 99 19.03 5.26 5.42
CA VAL A 99 19.61 6.26 6.32
C VAL A 99 21.05 6.46 5.90
#